data_AF-A0A848U4L5-F1
#
_entry.id   AF-A0A848U4L5-F1
#
_cell.length_a   1.000
_cell.length_b   1.000
_cell.length_c   1.000
_cell.angle_alpha   90.00
_cell.angle_beta   90.00
_cell.angle_gamma   90.00
#
_symmetry.space_group_name_H-M   'P 1'
#
loop_
_entity.id
_entity.type
_entity.pdbx_description
1 polymer ?
#
loop_
_entity_poly.entity_id
_entity_poly.type
_entity_poly.pdbx_seq_one_letter_code
_entity_poly.pdbx_strand_id
1 'polypeptide(L)' 'MQVLNNTGLVTGYTMGMEPSGRECIVLAIKGTFSIPKKAGEQPRLLEEQVPLVEADTFSGEPGLSSPL' A
#
# COMPACT_ATOMS: atom_id res chain seq x y z
N MET A 1 -14.17 -4.41 -10.39
CA MET A 1 -14.69 -3.28 -9.59
C MET A 1 -13.76 -2.09 -9.82
N GLN A 2 -14.18 -0.86 -9.55
CA GLN A 2 -13.36 0.34 -9.74
C GLN A 2 -13.39 1.18 -8.46
N VAL A 3 -12.22 1.59 -7.97
CA VAL A 3 -12.10 2.51 -6.83
C VAL A 3 -12.01 3.94 -7.36
N LEU A 4 -12.94 4.80 -6.93
CA LEU A 4 -12.87 6.24 -7.20
C LEU A 4 -12.06 6.89 -6.07
N ASN A 5 -10.86 7.37 -6.40
CA ASN A 5 -9.92 7.91 -5.43
C ASN A 5 -9.69 9.41 -5.66
N ASN A 6 -10.01 10.22 -4.65
CA ASN A 6 -9.85 11.68 -4.68
C ASN A 6 -8.79 12.19 -3.69
N THR A 7 -7.93 11.30 -3.17
CA THR A 7 -6.99 11.59 -2.07
C THR A 7 -5.55 11.82 -2.53
N GLY A 8 -5.22 11.52 -3.80
CA GLY A 8 -3.83 11.57 -4.32
C GLY A 8 -2.92 10.46 -3.81
N LEU A 9 -3.41 9.59 -2.91
CA LEU A 9 -2.69 8.44 -2.36
C LEU A 9 -2.83 7.22 -3.27
N VAL A 10 -1.94 6.23 -3.13
CA VAL A 10 -2.09 4.95 -3.84
C VAL A 10 -3.21 4.15 -3.17
N THR A 11 -4.09 3.59 -3.99
CA THR A 11 -5.23 2.77 -3.52
C THR A 11 -5.31 1.46 -4.27
N GLY A 12 -5.65 0.40 -3.57
CA GLY A 12 -5.93 -0.93 -4.11
C GLY A 12 -7.01 -1.62 -3.28
N TYR A 13 -7.60 -2.68 -3.81
CA TYR A 13 -8.59 -3.45 -3.08
C TYR A 13 -8.40 -4.95 -3.31
N THR A 14 -8.80 -5.75 -2.33
CA THR A 14 -8.91 -7.20 -2.47
C THR A 14 -10.19 -7.71 -1.81
N MET A 15 -10.53 -8.96 -2.09
CA MET A 15 -11.64 -9.65 -1.45
C MET A 15 -11.17 -10.30 -0.15
N GLY A 16 -11.89 -10.04 0.94
CA GLY A 16 -11.77 -10.77 2.19
C GLY A 16 -12.96 -11.71 2.39
N MET A 17 -12.76 -12.71 3.25
CA MET A 17 -13.78 -13.64 3.67
C MET A 17 -13.77 -13.73 5.20
N GLU A 18 -14.92 -13.46 5.82
CA GLU A 18 -15.09 -13.68 7.26
C GLU A 18 -15.22 -15.18 7.57
N PRO A 19 -14.93 -15.64 8.80
CA PRO A 19 -15.12 -17.04 9.19
C PRO A 19 -16.55 -17.56 8.99
N SER A 20 -17.54 -16.68 8.95
CA SER A 20 -18.95 -16.98 8.66
C SER A 20 -19.24 -17.31 7.19
N GLY A 21 -18.27 -17.13 6.29
CA GLY A 21 -18.46 -17.22 4.85
C GLY A 21 -19.01 -15.94 4.21
N ARG A 22 -19.07 -14.83 4.95
CA ARG A 22 -19.44 -13.53 4.40
C ARG A 22 -18.26 -12.89 3.68
N GLU A 23 -18.48 -12.47 2.45
CA GLU A 23 -17.51 -11.70 1.66
C GLU A 23 -17.43 -10.25 2.13
N CYS A 24 -16.23 -9.68 2.12
CA CYS A 24 -15.98 -8.27 2.39
C CYS A 24 -14.98 -7.67 1.40
N ILE A 25 -15.04 -6.36 1.19
CA ILE A 25 -14.01 -5.64 0.43
C ILE A 25 -12.99 -5.10 1.42
N VAL A 26 -11.72 -5.44 1.19
CA VAL A 26 -10.59 -4.87 1.91
C VAL A 26 -9.98 -3.78 1.02
N LEU A 27 -10.10 -2.53 1.45
CA LEU A 27 -9.51 -1.38 0.76
C LEU A 27 -8.18 -1.01 1.43
N ALA A 28 -7.10 -0.99 0.65
CA ALA A 28 -5.79 -0.54 1.08
C ALA A 28 -5.53 0.88 0.53
N ILE A 29 -5.13 1.79 1.42
CA ILE A 29 -4.73 3.16 1.07
C ILE A 29 -3.33 3.38 1.63
N LYS A 30 -2.38 3.77 0.76
CA LYS A 30 -0.98 3.96 1.15
C LYS A 30 -0.47 5.34 0.74
N GLY A 31 0.16 6.01 1.70
CA GLY A 31 0.92 7.24 1.49
C GLY A 31 2.41 7.01 1.74
N THR A 32 3.24 7.58 0.86
CA THR A 32 4.70 7.61 0.96
C THR A 32 5.11 8.99 1.44
N PHE A 33 5.83 9.04 2.56
CA PHE A 33 6.23 10.28 3.21
C PHE A 33 7.75 10.38 3.32
N SER A 34 8.26 11.61 3.27
CA SER A 34 9.66 11.90 3.56
C SER A 34 10.02 11.61 5.01
N ILE A 35 11.22 11.09 5.27
CA ILE A 35 11.78 11.02 6.62
C ILE A 35 12.25 12.43 7.05
N PRO A 36 11.75 13.00 8.15
CA PRO A 36 12.19 14.31 8.64
C PRO A 36 13.67 14.30 9.04
N LYS A 37 14.39 15.40 8.77
CA LYS A 37 15.84 15.48 9.07
C LYS A 37 16.12 16.05 10.46
N LYS A 38 15.17 16.75 11.05
CA LYS A 38 15.30 17.37 12.37
C LYS A 38 14.16 16.93 13.27
N ALA A 39 14.44 16.89 14.57
CA ALA A 39 13.41 16.68 15.58
C ALA A 39 12.36 17.80 15.51
N GLY A 40 11.09 17.42 15.52
CA GLY A 40 9.95 18.35 15.42
C GLY A 40 9.49 18.70 14.01
N GLU A 41 10.21 18.29 12.96
CA GLU A 41 9.73 18.38 11.59
C GLU A 41 8.65 17.30 11.31
N GLN A 42 7.61 17.67 10.56
CA GLN A 42 6.55 16.76 10.14
C GLN A 42 6.93 16.04 8.83
N PRO A 43 6.59 14.75 8.66
CA PRO A 43 6.71 14.06 7.39
C PRO A 43 5.89 14.77 6.30
N ARG A 44 6.43 14.85 5.09
CA ARG A 44 5.73 15.42 3.93
C ARG A 44 5.35 14.33 2.97
N LEU A 45 4.14 14.39 2.42
CA LEU A 45 3.73 13.49 1.36
C LEU A 45 4.62 13.72 0.14
N LEU A 46 5.17 12.64 -0.41
CA LEU A 46 6.00 12.72 -1.62
C LEU A 46 5.12 12.76 -2.88
N GLU A 47 5.58 13.42 -3.93
CA GLU A 47 4.91 13.38 -5.24
C GLU A 47 4.99 11.98 -5.85
N GLU A 48 6.16 11.34 -5.74
CA GLU A 48 6.34 9.95 -6.13
C GLU A 48 5.90 9.02 -5.00
N GLN A 49 4.90 8.20 -5.30
CA GLN A 49 4.35 7.21 -4.37
C GLN A 49 4.86 5.82 -4.72
N VAL A 50 5.34 5.09 -3.70
CA VAL A 50 5.70 3.68 -3.88
C VAL A 50 4.42 2.86 -4.11
N PRO A 51 4.33 2.00 -5.14
CA PRO A 51 3.13 1.21 -5.41
C PRO A 51 2.82 0.20 -4.31
N LEU A 52 1.58 -0.27 -4.22
CA LEU A 52 1.23 -1.42 -3.38
C LEU A 52 1.95 -2.67 -3.89
N VAL A 53 2.22 -3.61 -2.98
CA VAL A 53 2.79 -4.92 -3.32
C VAL A 53 1.71 -5.96 -3.10
N GLU A 54 1.48 -6.78 -4.11
CA GLU A 54 0.58 -7.93 -4.05
C GLU A 54 1.36 -9.15 -3.59
N ALA A 55 0.78 -9.96 -2.71
CA ALA A 55 1.45 -11.13 -2.13
C ALA A 55 1.88 -12.16 -3.18
N ASP A 56 1.09 -12.32 -4.24
CA ASP A 56 1.34 -13.28 -5.32
C ASP A 56 2.23 -12.71 -6.44
N THR A 57 2.74 -11.48 -6.27
CA THR A 57 3.63 -10.85 -7.24
C THR A 57 5.02 -10.72 -6.63
N PHE A 58 6.00 -11.36 -7.28
CA PHE A 58 7.40 -11.18 -6.89
C PHE A 58 7.79 -9.69 -7.01
N SER A 59 8.37 -9.13 -5.96
CA SER A 59 8.79 -7.73 -5.90
C SER A 59 10.30 -7.61 -5.67
N GLY A 60 10.93 -6.65 -6.36
CA GLY A 60 12.37 -6.39 -6.26
C GLY A 60 13.21 -7.29 -7.17
N GLU A 61 14.51 -7.38 -6.87
CA GLU A 61 15.45 -8.24 -7.59
C GLU A 61 15.53 -9.63 -6.94
N PRO A 62 15.51 -10.72 -7.73
CA PRO A 62 15.68 -12.09 -7.24
C PRO A 62 16.92 -12.23 -6.34
N GLY A 63 16.73 -12.75 -5.13
CA GLY A 63 17.82 -13.01 -4.17
C GLY A 63 18.26 -11.83 -3.29
N LEU A 64 17.67 -10.64 -3.46
CA LEU A 64 17.86 -9.48 -2.55
C LEU A 64 16.60 -9.14 -1.75
N SER A 65 15.42 -9.35 -2.32
CA SER A 65 14.17 -9.42 -1.54
C SER A 65 14.05 -10.83 -0.96
N SER A 66 13.77 -10.94 0.35
CA SER A 66 13.76 -12.20 1.09
C SER A 66 13.10 -13.35 0.31
N PRO A 67 13.77 -14.50 0.15
CA PRO A 67 13.06 -15.73 -0.16
C PRO A 67 12.27 -16.08 1.11
N LEU A 68 10.94 -16.06 1.03
CA LEU A 68 10.17 -16.86 1.97
C LEU A 68 10.45 -18.34 1.71
#